data_AF-A0A1X1ZXE0-F1
#
_entry.id   AF-A0A1X1ZXE0-F1
#
_cell.length_a   1.000
_cell.length_b   1.000
_cell.length_c   1.000
_cell.angle_alpha   90.00
_cell.angle_beta   90.00
_cell.angle_gamma   90.00
#
_symmetry.space_group_name_H-M   'P 1'
#
loop_
_entity.id
_entity.type
_entity.pdbx_description
1 polymer ?
#
loop_
_entity_poly.entity_id
_entity_poly.type
_entity_poly.pdbx_seq_one_letter_code
_entity_poly.pdbx_strand_id
1 'polypeptide(L)'
;MSGGLAGTAREIGRMGVRKLLQRTGFVAGSSGPLPTDRPEVVQLLATPWYDERLMKLAAELGRDPDSVRAEAVSYLREMAPSLDERAVRAWRSFSCWLMRAYDILVDEDQIAQLRRLDRKATLAFAFSHRSYLDGMLLPEVIQANRVSPTLTFGGANLNFFPMGAWAKRTGTIFIRRQTKDIPVYRFALRAYAAQLVQNHANLAWSIEGGRTRTGKLRPPVFGILRYITDAVDEIEGPEVYLVPTSIVYDQLHEVEAMTTEAYGATKRPEDFRFLIRLARQQGERLGRAYLDFGEPLPLRKRLEELRAEESGTGTEIERIALDVEHRINRATPVTPTAVVSLALLGADRSLSLNEVLATVRPLACYIAARNWSVAGAADLTNRSTIRWTLHQLVASGVVSVYDAGTEPVWGTGVDQHLVAAFYRNTAIHILVDRGIAETALLAAAEIAETSADGSVLPAMVRDEALRLRELLKFEFLFSARAQFEKDLADEVQLIGPADDPVDTTKAASAAAVRRLLERADLLLAHLVLRPFLDAYHIVADRLAELEDESFDEDAFLTECLEVGKQWELQRRIANAESRSMELFKTALRLAHHRELVDGFGDPDIARRRREFADEIATAIRRVNAIAELARAR
;
A
#
# COMPACT_ATOMS: atom_id res chain seq x y z
N MET A 1 -27.24 -24.83 54.54
CA MET A 1 -26.76 -23.71 53.68
C MET A 1 -25.79 -24.29 52.66
N SER A 2 -26.29 -24.73 51.52
CA SER A 2 -25.48 -25.31 50.44
C SER A 2 -26.26 -25.17 49.13
N GLY A 3 -25.88 -24.19 48.31
CA GLY A 3 -26.49 -23.97 47.00
C GLY A 3 -25.86 -22.75 46.34
N GLY A 4 -25.15 -22.95 45.22
CA GLY A 4 -24.74 -21.83 44.38
C GLY A 4 -23.38 -21.95 43.69
N LEU A 5 -22.99 -23.10 43.11
CA LEU A 5 -21.82 -23.16 42.21
C LEU A 5 -21.97 -24.14 41.01
N ALA A 6 -23.11 -24.83 40.87
CA ALA A 6 -23.32 -25.83 39.81
C ALA A 6 -23.99 -25.31 38.53
N GLY A 7 -24.39 -24.03 38.48
CA GLY A 7 -25.12 -23.44 37.34
C GLY A 7 -24.23 -23.04 36.15
N THR A 8 -23.06 -22.46 36.43
CA THR A 8 -22.20 -21.81 35.41
C THR A 8 -21.48 -22.80 34.52
N ALA A 9 -21.00 -23.94 35.04
CA ALA A 9 -20.32 -24.95 34.21
C ALA A 9 -21.29 -25.66 33.23
N ARG A 10 -22.55 -25.84 33.64
CA ARG A 10 -23.60 -26.49 32.82
C ARG A 10 -24.10 -25.57 31.70
N GLU A 11 -24.11 -24.25 31.91
CA GLU A 11 -24.44 -23.26 30.88
C GLU A 11 -23.33 -23.06 29.84
N ILE A 12 -22.07 -23.05 30.28
CA ILE A 12 -20.91 -22.95 29.38
C ILE A 12 -20.82 -24.19 28.47
N GLY A 13 -21.07 -25.38 29.02
CA GLY A 13 -21.18 -26.62 28.24
C GLY A 13 -22.34 -26.61 27.22
N ARG A 14 -23.51 -26.07 27.60
CA ARG A 14 -24.66 -25.93 26.70
C ARG A 14 -24.43 -24.94 25.56
N MET A 15 -23.74 -23.83 25.80
CA MET A 15 -23.37 -22.88 24.74
C MET A 15 -22.38 -23.46 23.74
N GLY A 16 -21.40 -24.24 24.21
CA GLY A 16 -20.43 -24.94 23.35
C GLY A 16 -21.09 -25.98 22.45
N VAL A 17 -21.98 -26.80 23.02
CA VAL A 17 -22.75 -27.81 22.28
C VAL A 17 -23.74 -27.17 21.30
N ARG A 18 -24.38 -26.05 21.67
CA ARG A 18 -25.29 -25.31 20.77
C ARG A 18 -24.55 -24.68 19.58
N LYS A 19 -23.35 -24.13 19.78
CA LYS A 19 -22.50 -23.62 18.69
C LYS A 19 -22.04 -24.73 17.74
N LEU A 20 -21.75 -25.91 18.28
CA LEU A 20 -21.37 -27.07 17.48
C LEU A 20 -22.56 -27.61 16.67
N LEU A 21 -23.75 -27.67 17.28
CA LEU A 21 -24.99 -28.10 16.63
C LEU A 21 -25.55 -27.09 15.61
N GLN A 22 -25.27 -25.79 15.78
CA GLN A 22 -25.54 -24.75 14.78
C GLN A 22 -24.60 -24.86 13.57
N ARG A 23 -23.34 -25.25 13.78
CA ARG A 23 -22.39 -25.54 12.69
C ARG A 23 -22.75 -26.78 11.88
N THR A 24 -23.43 -27.75 12.49
CA THR A 24 -23.87 -29.00 11.83
C THR A 24 -25.33 -28.95 11.35
N GLY A 25 -25.99 -27.79 11.37
CA GLY A 25 -27.34 -27.60 10.80
C GLY A 25 -28.50 -28.22 11.59
N PHE A 26 -28.29 -28.71 12.82
CA PHE A 26 -29.32 -29.42 13.61
C PHE A 26 -30.17 -28.50 14.51
N VAL A 27 -29.77 -27.24 14.70
CA VAL A 27 -30.55 -26.23 15.44
C VAL A 27 -30.66 -24.99 14.58
N ALA A 28 -31.87 -24.67 14.12
CA ALA A 28 -32.17 -23.40 13.46
C ALA A 28 -31.74 -22.24 14.37
N GLY A 29 -30.76 -21.45 13.92
CA GLY A 29 -30.47 -20.17 14.57
C GLY A 29 -31.73 -19.29 14.53
N SER A 30 -32.00 -18.50 15.58
CA SER A 30 -33.19 -17.64 15.55
C SER A 30 -33.07 -16.65 14.39
N SER A 31 -34.07 -16.64 13.52
CA SER A 31 -34.15 -15.76 12.34
C SER A 31 -34.64 -14.34 12.68
N GLY A 32 -35.19 -14.14 13.87
CA GLY A 32 -35.63 -12.82 14.37
C GLY A 32 -34.65 -12.16 15.35
N PRO A 33 -34.90 -10.89 15.71
CA PRO A 33 -34.09 -10.11 16.65
C PRO A 33 -34.02 -10.77 18.03
N LEU A 34 -32.84 -10.80 18.63
CA LEU A 34 -32.61 -11.24 20.01
C LEU A 34 -32.33 -10.04 20.92
N PRO A 35 -32.63 -10.13 22.23
CA PRO A 35 -32.26 -9.08 23.20
C PRO A 35 -30.75 -8.82 23.29
N THR A 36 -29.93 -9.79 22.85
CA THR A 36 -28.46 -9.69 22.81
C THR A 36 -27.93 -9.11 21.49
N ASP A 37 -28.81 -8.87 20.51
CA ASP A 37 -28.41 -8.33 19.21
C ASP A 37 -28.08 -6.84 19.33
N ARG A 38 -27.22 -6.38 18.43
CA ARG A 38 -26.75 -5.00 18.41
C ARG A 38 -27.81 -4.10 17.78
N PRO A 39 -27.91 -2.81 18.16
CA PRO A 39 -28.91 -1.89 17.63
C PRO A 39 -28.94 -1.87 16.10
N GLU A 40 -27.77 -1.88 15.46
CA GLU A 40 -27.64 -1.86 14.01
C GLU A 40 -28.17 -3.16 13.37
N VAL A 41 -27.95 -4.30 14.03
CA VAL A 41 -28.49 -5.60 13.56
C VAL A 41 -30.00 -5.64 13.75
N VAL A 42 -30.53 -5.17 14.88
CA VAL A 42 -31.97 -5.12 15.13
C VAL A 42 -32.66 -4.20 14.13
N GLN A 43 -32.10 -3.03 13.85
CA GLN A 43 -32.59 -2.09 12.83
C GLN A 43 -32.62 -2.73 11.44
N LEU A 44 -31.51 -3.34 11.02
CA LEU A 44 -31.41 -3.98 9.71
C LEU A 44 -32.44 -5.10 9.54
N LEU A 45 -32.60 -5.96 10.56
CA LEU A 45 -33.59 -7.04 10.55
C LEU A 45 -35.05 -6.57 10.61
N ALA A 46 -35.29 -5.33 11.03
CA ALA A 46 -36.61 -4.72 11.01
C ALA A 46 -36.93 -4.01 9.69
N THR A 47 -35.97 -3.90 8.78
CA THR A 47 -36.13 -3.07 7.58
C THR A 47 -36.74 -3.86 6.41
N PRO A 48 -37.84 -3.40 5.77
CA PRO A 48 -38.54 -4.16 4.74
C PRO A 48 -37.68 -4.54 3.52
N TRP A 49 -36.83 -3.63 3.03
CA TRP A 49 -35.98 -3.89 1.87
C TRP A 49 -34.99 -5.04 2.11
N TYR A 50 -34.59 -5.28 3.37
CA TYR A 50 -33.66 -6.34 3.72
C TYR A 50 -34.28 -7.71 3.48
N ASP A 51 -35.51 -7.91 3.98
CA ASP A 51 -36.25 -9.17 3.80
C ASP A 51 -36.59 -9.40 2.32
N GLU A 52 -37.00 -8.36 1.58
CA GLU A 52 -37.28 -8.47 0.14
C GLU A 52 -36.06 -8.92 -0.68
N ARG A 53 -34.89 -8.29 -0.47
CA ARG A 53 -33.67 -8.65 -1.20
C ARG A 53 -33.14 -10.02 -0.78
N LEU A 54 -33.32 -10.40 0.48
CA LEU A 54 -32.94 -11.70 0.98
C LEU A 54 -33.82 -12.81 0.37
N MET A 55 -35.13 -12.57 0.21
CA MET A 55 -36.04 -13.49 -0.48
C MET A 55 -35.64 -13.67 -1.94
N LYS A 56 -35.27 -12.58 -2.64
CA LYS A 56 -34.76 -12.65 -4.00
C LYS A 56 -33.48 -13.49 -4.10
N LEU A 57 -32.53 -13.26 -3.18
CA LEU A 57 -31.30 -14.05 -3.11
C LEU A 57 -31.59 -15.54 -2.83
N ALA A 58 -32.53 -15.84 -1.95
CA ALA A 58 -32.93 -17.21 -1.65
C ALA A 58 -33.50 -17.92 -2.89
N ALA A 59 -34.33 -17.21 -3.67
CA ALA A 59 -34.87 -17.70 -4.94
C ALA A 59 -33.77 -17.95 -5.98
N GLU A 60 -32.82 -17.01 -6.14
CA GLU A 60 -31.67 -17.16 -7.05
C GLU A 60 -30.76 -18.34 -6.68
N LEU A 61 -30.61 -18.61 -5.39
CA LEU A 61 -29.83 -19.75 -4.89
C LEU A 61 -30.62 -21.07 -4.87
N GLY A 62 -31.92 -21.05 -5.15
CA GLY A 62 -32.80 -22.22 -5.04
C GLY A 62 -32.88 -22.80 -3.62
N ARG A 63 -32.73 -21.95 -2.59
CA ARG A 63 -32.70 -22.34 -1.17
C ARG A 63 -33.93 -21.84 -0.43
N ASP A 64 -34.28 -22.54 0.64
CA ASP A 64 -35.36 -22.13 1.55
C ASP A 64 -35.08 -20.72 2.15
N PRO A 65 -36.02 -19.76 2.07
CA PRO A 65 -35.83 -18.40 2.56
C PRO A 65 -35.51 -18.31 4.05
N ASP A 66 -36.13 -19.14 4.89
CA ASP A 66 -35.90 -19.13 6.34
C ASP A 66 -34.49 -19.63 6.69
N SER A 67 -34.00 -20.64 5.97
CA SER A 67 -32.62 -21.12 6.06
C SER A 67 -31.61 -20.03 5.69
N VAL A 68 -31.84 -19.33 4.57
CA VAL A 68 -30.98 -18.22 4.12
C VAL A 68 -31.01 -17.05 5.10
N ARG A 69 -32.16 -16.76 5.70
CA ARG A 69 -32.30 -15.74 6.76
C ARG A 69 -31.55 -16.10 8.02
N ALA A 70 -31.69 -17.32 8.51
CA ALA A 70 -30.96 -17.79 9.68
C ALA A 70 -29.43 -17.72 9.45
N GLU A 71 -28.97 -18.07 8.25
CA GLU A 71 -27.56 -17.95 7.86
C GLU A 71 -27.09 -16.49 7.84
N ALA A 72 -27.84 -15.59 7.18
CA ALA A 72 -27.51 -14.17 7.10
C ALA A 72 -27.47 -13.50 8.48
N VAL A 73 -28.46 -13.77 9.34
CA VAL A 73 -28.51 -13.29 10.73
C VAL A 73 -27.31 -13.80 11.53
N SER A 74 -26.91 -15.07 11.34
CA SER A 74 -25.73 -15.62 11.99
C SER A 74 -24.46 -14.85 11.60
N TYR A 75 -24.30 -14.51 10.32
CA TYR A 75 -23.17 -13.69 9.86
C TYR A 75 -23.22 -12.27 10.43
N LEU A 76 -24.39 -11.62 10.46
CA LEU A 76 -24.54 -10.29 11.05
C LEU A 76 -24.10 -10.28 12.52
N ARG A 77 -24.51 -11.27 13.32
CA ARG A 77 -24.09 -11.43 14.72
C ARG A 77 -22.60 -11.74 14.85
N GLU A 78 -22.02 -12.50 13.91
CA GLU A 78 -20.59 -12.78 13.84
C GLU A 78 -19.77 -11.51 13.57
N MET A 79 -20.27 -10.60 12.72
CA MET A 79 -19.57 -9.37 12.32
C MET A 79 -19.77 -8.20 13.29
N ALA A 80 -20.98 -8.03 13.82
CA ALA A 80 -21.35 -6.83 14.57
C ALA A 80 -20.48 -6.64 15.84
N PRO A 81 -19.76 -5.50 15.98
CA PRO A 81 -18.89 -5.25 17.10
C PRO A 81 -19.70 -4.95 18.36
N SER A 82 -19.09 -5.20 19.50
CA SER A 82 -19.72 -5.03 20.80
C SER A 82 -19.08 -3.89 21.57
N LEU A 83 -19.35 -2.63 21.15
CA LEU A 83 -18.81 -1.42 21.76
C LEU A 83 -19.11 -1.38 23.27
N ASP A 84 -18.17 -1.87 24.09
CA ASP A 84 -18.25 -1.90 25.55
C ASP A 84 -17.26 -0.88 26.09
N GLU A 85 -17.76 0.16 26.77
CA GLU A 85 -16.91 1.24 27.28
C GLU A 85 -15.76 0.76 28.17
N ARG A 86 -15.95 -0.30 28.98
CA ARG A 86 -14.88 -0.84 29.83
C ARG A 86 -13.81 -1.49 28.97
N ALA A 87 -14.24 -2.26 27.96
CA ALA A 87 -13.33 -2.88 27.02
C ALA A 87 -12.60 -1.82 26.18
N VAL A 88 -13.28 -0.77 25.73
CA VAL A 88 -12.70 0.37 25.01
C VAL A 88 -11.65 1.09 25.87
N ARG A 89 -11.94 1.42 27.13
CA ARG A 89 -10.96 2.07 28.02
C ARG A 89 -9.72 1.21 28.29
N ALA A 90 -9.94 -0.08 28.51
CA ALA A 90 -8.84 -1.01 28.75
C ALA A 90 -8.03 -1.26 27.46
N TRP A 91 -8.69 -1.31 26.30
CA TRP A 91 -8.06 -1.37 24.98
C TRP A 91 -7.20 -0.14 24.74
N ARG A 92 -7.73 1.06 24.96
CA ARG A 92 -6.97 2.30 24.86
C ARG A 92 -5.69 2.28 25.68
N SER A 93 -5.77 1.82 26.93
CA SER A 93 -4.59 1.70 27.80
C SER A 93 -3.57 0.71 27.22
N PHE A 94 -4.03 -0.41 26.67
CA PHE A 94 -3.18 -1.39 26.00
C PHE A 94 -2.59 -0.86 24.68
N SER A 95 -3.39 -0.20 23.83
CA SER A 95 -2.97 0.42 22.58
C SER A 95 -1.90 1.47 22.85
N CYS A 96 -2.10 2.37 23.82
CA CYS A 96 -1.09 3.35 24.23
C CYS A 96 0.18 2.65 24.75
N TRP A 97 0.04 1.59 25.54
CA TRP A 97 1.17 0.82 26.03
C TRP A 97 1.94 0.11 24.90
N LEU A 98 1.25 -0.40 23.88
CA LEU A 98 1.86 -1.06 22.72
C LEU A 98 2.49 -0.04 21.75
N MET A 99 1.90 1.14 21.64
CA MET A 99 2.39 2.25 20.84
C MET A 99 3.46 3.09 21.56
N ARG A 100 3.84 2.75 22.81
CA ARG A 100 4.86 3.48 23.60
C ARG A 100 6.22 3.63 22.92
N ALA A 101 6.48 2.78 21.93
CA ALA A 101 7.68 2.85 21.12
C ALA A 101 7.71 4.07 20.19
N TYR A 102 6.54 4.69 19.93
CA TYR A 102 6.39 5.79 18.98
C TYR A 102 5.83 7.05 19.63
N ASP A 103 6.41 8.19 19.27
CA ASP A 103 5.77 9.48 19.44
C ASP A 103 4.82 9.71 18.25
N ILE A 104 3.51 9.74 18.50
CA ILE A 104 2.49 9.89 17.45
C ILE A 104 2.35 11.37 17.09
N LEU A 105 2.58 11.70 15.83
CA LEU A 105 2.46 13.05 15.29
C LEU A 105 1.32 13.11 14.28
N VAL A 106 0.48 14.14 14.47
CA VAL A 106 -0.73 14.38 13.69
C VAL A 106 -0.86 15.88 13.52
N ASP A 107 -1.26 16.31 12.33
CA ASP A 107 -1.51 17.71 12.04
C ASP A 107 -2.83 18.17 12.72
N GLU A 108 -2.74 19.19 13.57
CA GLU A 108 -3.88 19.73 14.30
C GLU A 108 -4.92 20.41 13.40
N ASP A 109 -4.49 21.02 12.29
CA ASP A 109 -5.37 21.68 11.32
C ASP A 109 -6.17 20.63 10.54
N GLN A 110 -5.53 19.51 10.15
CA GLN A 110 -6.23 18.38 9.53
C GLN A 110 -7.27 17.79 10.50
N ILE A 111 -6.93 17.62 11.78
CA ILE A 111 -7.88 17.18 12.81
C ILE A 111 -9.03 18.18 12.99
N ALA A 112 -8.76 19.49 12.96
CA ALA A 112 -9.78 20.51 13.03
C ALA A 112 -10.74 20.45 11.84
N GLN A 113 -10.23 20.18 10.63
CA GLN A 113 -11.03 19.95 9.43
C GLN A 113 -11.90 18.70 9.57
N LEU A 114 -11.33 17.58 10.01
CA LEU A 114 -12.07 16.33 10.22
C LEU A 114 -13.21 16.50 11.23
N ARG A 115 -12.96 17.17 12.36
CA ARG A 115 -14.00 17.49 13.35
C ARG A 115 -15.14 18.33 12.77
N ARG A 116 -14.88 19.19 11.77
CA ARG A 116 -15.92 19.99 11.10
C ARG A 116 -16.78 19.12 10.19
N LEU A 117 -16.17 18.19 9.46
CA LEU A 117 -16.85 17.25 8.57
C LEU A 117 -17.66 16.20 9.35
N ASP A 118 -17.09 15.67 10.42
CA ASP A 118 -17.71 14.67 11.32
C ASP A 118 -19.07 15.09 11.88
N ARG A 119 -19.31 16.40 12.03
CA ARG A 119 -20.59 16.94 12.51
C ARG A 119 -21.73 16.86 11.48
N LYS A 120 -21.42 16.64 10.21
CA LYS A 120 -22.38 16.73 9.10
C LYS A 120 -22.43 15.47 8.24
N ALA A 121 -21.36 14.68 8.26
CA ALA A 121 -21.13 13.61 7.30
C ALA A 121 -20.44 12.42 7.95
N THR A 122 -20.64 11.25 7.35
CA THR A 122 -19.91 10.03 7.71
C THR A 122 -18.49 10.10 7.15
N LEU A 123 -17.49 9.88 8.00
CA LEU A 123 -16.10 9.81 7.60
C LEU A 123 -15.69 8.34 7.36
N ALA A 124 -15.25 8.06 6.15
CA ALA A 124 -14.82 6.75 5.70
C ALA A 124 -13.29 6.78 5.46
N PHE A 125 -12.51 6.43 6.47
CA PHE A 125 -11.06 6.45 6.48
C PHE A 125 -10.48 5.26 5.70
N ALA A 126 -9.93 5.55 4.53
CA ALA A 126 -9.21 4.60 3.70
C ALA A 126 -7.70 4.76 3.96
N PHE A 127 -7.10 3.82 4.68
CA PHE A 127 -5.70 3.96 5.13
C PHE A 127 -4.72 3.06 4.36
N SER A 128 -3.48 3.55 4.22
CA SER A 128 -2.32 2.75 3.82
C SER A 128 -1.89 1.80 4.94
N HIS A 129 -1.49 0.58 4.59
CA HIS A 129 -1.23 -0.48 5.57
C HIS A 129 0.22 -0.94 5.52
N ARG A 130 0.98 -0.57 6.54
CA ARG A 130 2.42 -0.85 6.69
C ARG A 130 2.73 -1.68 7.93
N SER A 131 1.92 -1.62 9.00
CA SER A 131 2.15 -2.32 10.26
C SER A 131 0.87 -2.93 10.84
N TYR A 132 1.00 -3.94 11.71
CA TYR A 132 -0.14 -4.39 12.53
C TYR A 132 -0.72 -3.30 13.44
N LEU A 133 0.08 -2.27 13.74
CA LEU A 133 -0.33 -1.17 14.61
C LEU A 133 -1.33 -0.23 13.94
N ASP A 134 -1.41 -0.20 12.60
CA ASP A 134 -2.26 0.74 11.85
C ASP A 134 -3.73 0.67 12.26
N GLY A 135 -4.26 -0.55 12.40
CA GLY A 135 -5.64 -0.80 12.81
C GLY A 135 -5.93 -0.46 14.27
N MET A 136 -4.89 -0.20 15.08
CA MET A 136 -5.01 0.31 16.45
C MET A 136 -4.74 1.82 16.51
N LEU A 137 -3.74 2.30 15.77
CA LEU A 137 -3.28 3.68 15.80
C LEU A 137 -4.38 4.64 15.34
N LEU A 138 -4.99 4.38 14.18
CA LEU A 138 -5.98 5.29 13.62
C LEU A 138 -7.21 5.46 14.54
N PRO A 139 -7.91 4.40 14.99
CA PRO A 139 -9.06 4.57 15.88
C PRO A 139 -8.73 5.30 17.19
N GLU A 140 -7.56 5.05 17.76
CA GLU A 140 -7.11 5.71 19.00
C GLU A 140 -6.85 7.20 18.78
N VAL A 141 -6.20 7.57 17.68
CA VAL A 141 -5.96 8.99 17.34
C VAL A 141 -7.27 9.73 17.09
N ILE A 142 -8.18 9.15 16.32
CA ILE A 142 -9.50 9.74 16.03
C ILE A 142 -10.27 9.99 17.33
N GLN A 143 -10.35 8.97 18.19
CA GLN A 143 -11.06 9.09 19.47
C GLN A 143 -10.38 10.08 20.42
N ALA A 144 -9.04 10.08 20.51
CA ALA A 144 -8.29 11.02 21.35
C ALA A 144 -8.52 12.48 20.93
N ASN A 145 -8.73 12.71 19.65
CA ASN A 145 -8.95 14.04 19.06
C ASN A 145 -10.42 14.48 19.00
N ARG A 146 -11.34 13.76 19.68
CA ARG A 146 -12.78 14.09 19.74
C ARG A 146 -13.47 14.09 18.38
N VAL A 147 -13.01 13.25 17.46
CA VAL A 147 -13.77 12.85 16.27
C VAL A 147 -14.59 11.60 16.65
N SER A 148 -15.77 11.43 16.07
CA SER A 148 -16.65 10.30 16.39
C SER A 148 -15.93 8.96 16.17
N PRO A 149 -16.10 7.96 17.07
CA PRO A 149 -15.36 6.70 16.99
C PRO A 149 -15.54 5.97 15.66
N THR A 150 -14.47 5.34 15.19
CA THR A 150 -14.46 4.60 13.92
C THR A 150 -14.69 3.10 14.13
N LEU A 151 -15.55 2.52 13.31
CA LEU A 151 -15.66 1.07 13.16
C LEU A 151 -14.65 0.60 12.12
N THR A 152 -13.77 -0.31 12.51
CA THR A 152 -12.62 -0.71 11.66
C THR A 152 -12.85 -2.08 11.05
N PHE A 153 -12.85 -2.19 9.72
CA PHE A 153 -12.86 -3.47 9.03
C PHE A 153 -11.47 -4.12 9.08
N GLY A 154 -11.41 -5.34 9.62
CA GLY A 154 -10.17 -6.10 9.76
C GLY A 154 -10.32 -7.53 9.24
N GLY A 155 -9.23 -8.14 8.75
CA GLY A 155 -9.27 -9.53 8.28
C GLY A 155 -9.57 -10.52 9.43
N ALA A 156 -10.42 -11.51 9.17
CA ALA A 156 -10.79 -12.54 10.16
C ALA A 156 -9.59 -13.37 10.67
N ASN A 157 -8.45 -13.37 9.97
CA ASN A 157 -7.19 -13.96 10.44
C ASN A 157 -6.65 -13.32 11.73
N LEU A 158 -7.00 -12.05 11.99
CA LEU A 158 -6.63 -11.33 13.22
C LEU A 158 -7.55 -11.66 14.41
N ASN A 159 -8.64 -12.42 14.18
CA ASN A 159 -9.60 -12.78 15.22
C ASN A 159 -9.17 -14.04 15.98
N PHE A 160 -8.03 -13.99 16.67
CA PHE A 160 -7.58 -15.08 17.53
C PHE A 160 -7.81 -14.78 19.01
N PHE A 161 -8.15 -15.80 19.80
CA PHE A 161 -8.39 -15.64 21.22
C PHE A 161 -7.08 -15.38 21.99
N PRO A 162 -7.02 -14.45 22.96
CA PRO A 162 -8.12 -13.59 23.45
C PRO A 162 -8.31 -12.26 22.71
N MET A 163 -7.34 -11.83 21.89
CA MET A 163 -7.35 -10.47 21.30
C MET A 163 -8.51 -10.20 20.37
N GLY A 164 -8.93 -11.16 19.55
CA GLY A 164 -10.06 -11.01 18.63
C GLY A 164 -11.38 -10.72 19.35
N ALA A 165 -11.61 -11.39 20.49
CA ALA A 165 -12.79 -11.14 21.33
C ALA A 165 -12.77 -9.75 21.99
N TRP A 166 -11.57 -9.21 22.21
CA TRP A 166 -11.37 -7.90 22.83
C TRP A 166 -11.44 -6.77 21.78
N ALA A 167 -10.80 -6.93 20.61
CA ALA A 167 -10.89 -6.02 19.47
C ALA A 167 -12.32 -5.92 18.91
N LYS A 168 -13.07 -7.03 18.88
CA LYS A 168 -14.50 -6.98 18.55
C LYS A 168 -15.28 -6.09 19.53
N ARG A 169 -14.84 -5.96 20.78
CA ARG A 169 -15.47 -5.08 21.77
C ARG A 169 -15.10 -3.60 21.63
N THR A 170 -14.15 -3.28 20.75
CA THR A 170 -13.62 -1.92 20.61
C THR A 170 -14.04 -1.26 19.30
N GLY A 171 -14.72 -2.00 18.41
CA GLY A 171 -15.23 -1.49 17.14
C GLY A 171 -14.69 -2.22 15.90
N THR A 172 -13.88 -3.28 16.07
CA THR A 172 -13.38 -4.05 14.92
C THR A 172 -14.45 -4.97 14.34
N ILE A 173 -14.72 -4.82 13.05
CA ILE A 173 -15.58 -5.67 12.23
C ILE A 173 -14.68 -6.67 11.49
N PHE A 174 -14.71 -7.94 11.92
CA PHE A 174 -13.91 -8.98 11.28
C PHE A 174 -14.56 -9.48 10.00
N ILE A 175 -13.86 -9.35 8.87
CA ILE A 175 -14.33 -9.78 7.55
C ILE A 175 -13.50 -10.95 6.99
N ARG A 176 -14.18 -11.86 6.30
CA ARG A 176 -13.54 -12.96 5.56
C ARG A 176 -12.89 -12.41 4.28
N ARG A 177 -11.71 -12.93 3.92
CA ARG A 177 -10.95 -12.47 2.73
C ARG A 177 -11.48 -13.07 1.42
N GLN A 178 -11.87 -14.33 1.43
CA GLN A 178 -12.46 -15.02 0.27
C GLN A 178 -13.96 -15.15 0.48
N THR A 179 -14.72 -14.28 -0.19
CA THR A 179 -16.19 -14.22 -0.10
C THR A 179 -16.86 -14.55 -1.42
N LYS A 180 -16.08 -14.99 -2.43
CA LYS A 180 -16.58 -15.34 -3.77
C LYS A 180 -17.63 -16.44 -3.70
N ASP A 181 -17.36 -17.46 -2.89
CA ASP A 181 -18.18 -18.68 -2.82
C ASP A 181 -19.22 -18.66 -1.68
N ILE A 182 -19.41 -17.51 -1.02
CA ILE A 182 -20.35 -17.37 0.12
C ILE A 182 -21.33 -16.20 -0.16
N PRO A 183 -22.30 -16.37 -1.07
CA PRO A 183 -23.17 -15.28 -1.53
C PRO A 183 -24.02 -14.67 -0.41
N VAL A 184 -24.52 -15.50 0.53
CA VAL A 184 -25.30 -15.02 1.69
C VAL A 184 -24.47 -14.14 2.62
N TYR A 185 -23.19 -14.48 2.83
CA TYR A 185 -22.26 -13.64 3.60
C TYR A 185 -22.03 -12.29 2.93
N ARG A 186 -21.84 -12.29 1.60
CA ARG A 186 -21.65 -11.04 0.83
C ARG A 186 -22.85 -10.12 0.96
N PHE A 187 -24.06 -10.69 0.83
CA PHE A 187 -25.30 -9.95 1.03
C PHE A 187 -25.38 -9.36 2.44
N ALA A 188 -25.14 -10.17 3.48
CA ALA A 188 -25.19 -9.72 4.87
C ALA A 188 -24.16 -8.59 5.14
N LEU A 189 -22.94 -8.71 4.63
CA LEU A 189 -21.91 -7.68 4.78
C LEU A 189 -22.27 -6.38 4.05
N ARG A 190 -22.77 -6.46 2.81
CA ARG A 190 -23.23 -5.29 2.04
C ARG A 190 -24.37 -4.58 2.76
N ALA A 191 -25.37 -5.34 3.21
CA ALA A 191 -26.52 -4.81 3.93
C ALA A 191 -26.10 -4.16 5.26
N TYR A 192 -25.16 -4.77 5.98
CA TYR A 192 -24.62 -4.22 7.21
C TYR A 192 -23.84 -2.92 6.98
N ALA A 193 -22.98 -2.87 5.96
CA ALA A 193 -22.26 -1.65 5.60
C ALA A 193 -23.22 -0.49 5.26
N ALA A 194 -24.30 -0.78 4.51
CA ALA A 194 -25.35 0.20 4.23
C ALA A 194 -26.01 0.72 5.51
N GLN A 195 -26.34 -0.16 6.46
CA GLN A 195 -26.89 0.25 7.76
C GLN A 195 -25.93 1.15 8.55
N LEU A 196 -24.63 0.85 8.52
CA LEU A 196 -23.63 1.69 9.21
C LEU A 196 -23.54 3.10 8.59
N VAL A 197 -23.61 3.18 7.26
CA VAL A 197 -23.64 4.46 6.54
C VAL A 197 -24.90 5.26 6.88
N GLN A 198 -26.07 4.61 6.94
CA GLN A 198 -27.33 5.24 7.38
C GLN A 198 -27.26 5.79 8.81
N ASN A 199 -26.56 5.08 9.69
CA ASN A 199 -26.41 5.45 11.09
C ASN A 199 -25.35 6.54 11.33
N HIS A 200 -24.78 7.12 10.26
CA HIS A 200 -23.67 8.07 10.33
C HIS A 200 -22.44 7.56 11.10
N ALA A 201 -22.18 6.24 11.05
CA ALA A 201 -21.05 5.65 11.75
C ALA A 201 -19.76 5.81 10.93
N ASN A 202 -18.73 6.41 11.53
CA ASN A 202 -17.42 6.51 10.89
C ASN A 202 -16.82 5.12 10.66
N LEU A 203 -16.21 4.93 9.48
CA LEU A 203 -15.68 3.65 9.02
C LEU A 203 -14.17 3.77 8.79
N ALA A 204 -13.41 2.72 9.04
CA ALA A 204 -11.99 2.64 8.69
C ALA A 204 -11.63 1.29 8.08
N TRP A 205 -10.83 1.28 7.01
CA TRP A 205 -10.29 0.05 6.44
C TRP A 205 -9.00 0.32 5.65
N SER A 206 -8.19 -0.73 5.51
CA SER A 206 -7.04 -0.69 4.61
C SER A 206 -7.52 -0.78 3.16
N ILE A 207 -7.26 0.27 2.36
CA ILE A 207 -7.62 0.28 0.93
C ILE A 207 -6.88 -0.85 0.17
N GLU A 208 -5.69 -1.22 0.62
CA GLU A 208 -4.81 -2.27 0.07
C GLU A 208 -5.24 -3.70 0.46
N GLY A 209 -6.13 -3.84 1.46
CA GLY A 209 -6.56 -5.12 2.03
C GLY A 209 -5.50 -5.89 2.84
N GLY A 210 -4.25 -5.44 2.87
CA GLY A 210 -3.18 -6.08 3.64
C GLY A 210 -1.86 -5.33 3.56
N ARG A 211 -0.99 -5.55 4.57
CA ARG A 211 0.30 -4.86 4.72
C ARG A 211 1.17 -4.92 3.46
N THR A 212 1.90 -3.85 3.17
CA THR A 212 2.97 -3.89 2.16
C THR A 212 4.18 -4.68 2.64
N ARG A 213 4.84 -5.41 1.73
CA ARG A 213 6.15 -6.05 1.98
C ARG A 213 7.31 -5.28 1.36
N THR A 214 7.00 -4.36 0.46
CA THR A 214 8.00 -3.59 -0.30
C THR A 214 8.10 -2.14 0.17
N GLY A 215 7.22 -1.69 1.08
CA GLY A 215 7.16 -0.31 1.57
C GLY A 215 6.29 0.62 0.71
N LYS A 216 5.94 0.18 -0.51
CA LYS A 216 5.08 0.90 -1.45
C LYS A 216 3.60 0.66 -1.16
N LEU A 217 2.75 1.59 -1.58
CA LEU A 217 1.30 1.39 -1.60
C LEU A 217 0.96 0.26 -2.59
N ARG A 218 0.21 -0.74 -2.13
CA ARG A 218 -0.27 -1.84 -2.98
C ARG A 218 -1.52 -1.42 -3.75
N PRO A 219 -1.86 -2.10 -4.85
CA PRO A 219 -3.11 -1.86 -5.55
C PRO A 219 -4.35 -2.03 -4.65
N PRO A 220 -5.43 -1.29 -4.92
CA PRO A 220 -6.58 -1.23 -4.04
C PRO A 220 -7.46 -2.47 -4.16
N VAL A 221 -8.12 -2.83 -3.06
CA VAL A 221 -9.15 -3.87 -3.00
C VAL A 221 -10.51 -3.21 -2.87
N PHE A 222 -11.31 -3.32 -3.92
CA PHE A 222 -12.55 -2.56 -4.09
C PHE A 222 -13.73 -2.98 -3.18
N GLY A 223 -13.64 -4.12 -2.49
CA GLY A 223 -14.81 -4.75 -1.83
C GLY A 223 -15.58 -3.85 -0.86
N ILE A 224 -14.89 -3.26 0.13
CA ILE A 224 -15.52 -2.37 1.12
C ILE A 224 -15.93 -1.04 0.49
N LEU A 225 -15.08 -0.47 -0.36
CA LEU A 225 -15.38 0.76 -1.09
C LEU A 225 -16.67 0.62 -1.90
N ARG A 226 -16.83 -0.51 -2.61
CA ARG A 226 -18.04 -0.83 -3.37
C ARG A 226 -19.28 -0.84 -2.48
N TYR A 227 -19.23 -1.47 -1.30
CA TYR A 227 -20.39 -1.48 -0.41
C TYR A 227 -20.76 -0.09 0.11
N ILE A 228 -19.76 0.77 0.37
CA ILE A 228 -19.99 2.15 0.79
C ILE A 228 -20.57 2.96 -0.37
N THR A 229 -20.03 2.83 -1.58
CA THR A 229 -20.55 3.51 -2.78
C THR A 229 -21.98 3.07 -3.10
N ASP A 230 -22.25 1.76 -3.09
CA ASP A 230 -23.60 1.22 -3.29
C ASP A 230 -24.59 1.79 -2.26
N ALA A 231 -24.18 1.92 -1.00
CA ALA A 231 -25.00 2.50 0.06
C ALA A 231 -25.28 4.00 -0.17
N VAL A 232 -24.27 4.78 -0.58
CA VAL A 232 -24.44 6.21 -0.89
C VAL A 232 -25.39 6.43 -2.08
N ASP A 233 -25.35 5.53 -3.06
CA ASP A 233 -26.18 5.62 -4.25
C ASP A 233 -27.65 5.28 -3.95
N GLU A 234 -27.89 4.26 -3.13
CA GLU A 234 -29.23 3.75 -2.82
C GLU A 234 -29.98 4.61 -1.78
N ILE A 235 -29.26 5.35 -0.94
CA ILE A 235 -29.83 6.05 0.23
C ILE A 235 -29.68 7.56 0.04
N GLU A 236 -30.79 8.28 -0.09
CA GLU A 236 -30.83 9.74 0.08
C GLU A 236 -30.61 10.09 1.56
N GLY A 237 -29.60 10.93 1.85
CA GLY A 237 -29.39 11.41 3.22
C GLY A 237 -27.93 11.63 3.60
N PRO A 238 -27.14 10.56 3.87
CA PRO A 238 -25.82 10.73 4.45
C PRO A 238 -24.81 11.21 3.41
N GLU A 239 -24.23 12.40 3.65
CA GLU A 239 -22.97 12.76 3.02
C GLU A 239 -21.88 11.83 3.53
N VAL A 240 -21.12 11.21 2.62
CA VAL A 240 -19.97 10.37 2.96
C VAL A 240 -18.73 11.01 2.35
N TYR A 241 -17.73 11.26 3.19
CA TYR A 241 -16.41 11.67 2.75
C TYR A 241 -15.45 10.49 2.89
N LEU A 242 -14.82 10.11 1.78
CA LEU A 242 -13.66 9.24 1.84
C LEU A 242 -12.49 10.07 2.35
N VAL A 243 -11.83 9.62 3.42
CA VAL A 243 -10.68 10.29 4.04
C VAL A 243 -9.42 9.47 3.74
N PRO A 244 -8.63 9.87 2.74
CA PRO A 244 -7.35 9.22 2.43
C PRO A 244 -6.42 9.37 3.64
N THR A 245 -5.87 8.27 4.15
CA THR A 245 -5.09 8.29 5.39
C THR A 245 -3.72 7.64 5.18
N SER A 246 -2.65 8.41 5.39
CA SER A 246 -1.27 7.91 5.36
C SER A 246 -0.78 7.61 6.77
N ILE A 247 -0.18 6.43 6.96
CA ILE A 247 0.43 6.03 8.23
C ILE A 247 1.89 5.66 7.96
N VAL A 248 2.83 6.47 8.43
CA VAL A 248 4.27 6.27 8.21
C VAL A 248 4.97 6.15 9.56
N TYR A 249 5.97 5.27 9.64
CA TYR A 249 6.78 5.08 10.84
C TYR A 249 8.24 5.34 10.49
N ASP A 250 9.00 5.92 11.43
CA ASP A 250 10.44 6.07 11.28
C ASP A 250 11.13 4.71 11.18
N GLN A 251 10.69 3.74 12.00
CA GLN A 251 11.18 2.37 12.03
C GLN A 251 10.06 1.38 12.33
N LEU A 252 10.24 0.14 11.90
CA LEU A 252 9.30 -0.96 12.14
C LEU A 252 10.07 -2.27 12.37
N HIS A 253 9.90 -2.90 13.53
CA HIS A 253 10.47 -4.22 13.80
C HIS A 253 9.98 -5.32 12.85
N GLU A 254 8.79 -5.14 12.26
CA GLU A 254 8.17 -6.15 11.40
C GLU A 254 8.85 -6.25 10.02
N VAL A 255 9.66 -5.27 9.62
CA VAL A 255 10.20 -5.18 8.26
C VAL A 255 11.13 -6.35 7.93
N GLU A 256 11.94 -6.81 8.88
CA GLU A 256 12.79 -7.98 8.68
C GLU A 256 11.97 -9.26 8.37
N ALA A 257 10.85 -9.45 9.08
CA ALA A 257 9.94 -10.55 8.80
C ALA A 257 9.23 -10.38 7.43
N MET A 258 8.79 -9.17 7.10
CA MET A 258 8.14 -8.87 5.81
C MET A 258 9.09 -9.06 4.61
N THR A 259 10.36 -8.72 4.77
CA THR A 259 11.38 -8.88 3.74
C THR A 259 11.79 -10.34 3.58
N THR A 260 11.80 -11.11 4.66
CA THR A 260 11.94 -12.58 4.59
C THR A 260 10.74 -13.22 3.87
N GLU A 261 9.51 -12.77 4.13
CA GLU A 261 8.31 -13.16 3.37
C GLU A 261 8.44 -12.80 1.87
N ALA A 262 9.06 -11.67 1.55
CA ALA A 262 9.29 -11.25 0.16
C ALA A 262 10.24 -12.19 -0.61
N TYR A 263 11.14 -12.90 0.07
CA TYR A 263 11.95 -13.98 -0.52
C TYR A 263 11.21 -15.31 -0.70
N GLY A 264 9.89 -15.34 -0.48
CA GLY A 264 9.07 -16.55 -0.65
C GLY A 264 8.84 -17.35 0.63
N ALA A 265 9.29 -16.85 1.80
CA ALA A 265 8.97 -17.51 3.06
C ALA A 265 7.46 -17.46 3.34
N THR A 266 6.88 -18.60 3.75
CA THR A 266 5.45 -18.70 4.02
C THR A 266 5.04 -17.79 5.18
N LYS A 267 4.01 -16.97 4.97
CA LYS A 267 3.42 -16.14 6.02
C LYS A 267 2.98 -17.03 7.19
N ARG A 268 3.55 -16.82 8.38
CA ARG A 268 3.14 -17.53 9.59
C ARG A 268 1.79 -16.98 10.08
N PRO A 269 0.82 -17.85 10.43
CA PRO A 269 -0.43 -17.39 11.03
C PRO A 269 -0.15 -16.64 12.34
N GLU A 270 -0.87 -15.54 12.55
CA GLU A 270 -0.74 -14.71 13.75
C GLU A 270 -1.26 -15.48 14.97
N ASP A 271 -0.44 -15.58 16.02
CA ASP A 271 -0.80 -16.26 17.27
C ASP A 271 -0.51 -15.39 18.51
N PHE A 272 -0.87 -15.91 19.68
CA PHE A 272 -0.61 -15.21 20.94
C PHE A 272 0.90 -15.00 21.21
N ARG A 273 1.76 -15.89 20.72
CA ARG A 273 3.23 -15.77 20.86
C ARG A 273 3.76 -14.63 20.00
N PHE A 274 3.20 -14.45 18.81
CA PHE A 274 3.49 -13.33 17.93
C PHE A 274 3.20 -12.00 18.64
N LEU A 275 2.04 -11.86 19.29
CA LEU A 275 1.74 -10.64 20.06
C LEU A 275 2.69 -10.39 21.21
N ILE A 276 3.05 -11.42 21.98
CA ILE A 276 4.02 -11.26 23.08
C ILE A 276 5.36 -10.76 22.52
N ARG A 277 5.79 -11.31 21.38
CA ARG A 277 7.03 -10.90 20.72
C ARG A 277 6.94 -9.45 20.26
N LEU A 278 5.87 -9.09 19.56
CA LEU A 278 5.61 -7.71 19.13
C LEU A 278 5.63 -6.78 20.35
N ALA A 279 4.89 -7.08 21.41
CA ALA A 279 4.82 -6.27 22.61
C ALA A 279 6.15 -6.10 23.37
N ARG A 280 7.04 -7.11 23.30
CA ARG A 280 8.42 -7.03 23.82
C ARG A 280 9.29 -6.14 22.95
N GLN A 281 9.18 -6.27 21.63
CA GLN A 281 9.88 -5.43 20.66
C GLN A 281 9.48 -3.94 20.82
N GLN A 282 8.23 -3.65 21.19
CA GLN A 282 7.79 -2.29 21.53
C GLN A 282 8.34 -1.75 22.88
N GLY A 283 9.26 -2.46 23.53
CA GLY A 283 9.95 -2.00 24.75
C GLY A 283 10.95 -0.88 24.53
N GLU A 284 11.48 -0.77 23.31
CA GLU A 284 12.47 0.24 22.92
C GLU A 284 11.81 1.38 22.14
N ARG A 285 12.36 2.59 22.22
CA ARG A 285 11.89 3.72 21.41
C ARG A 285 12.29 3.49 19.95
N LEU A 286 11.32 3.51 19.05
CA LEU A 286 11.46 3.26 17.60
C LEU A 286 11.28 4.52 16.75
N GLY A 287 11.14 5.68 17.39
CA GLY A 287 11.03 6.97 16.72
C GLY A 287 9.59 7.48 16.70
N ARG A 288 9.14 8.01 15.56
CA ARG A 288 7.83 8.65 15.41
C ARG A 288 6.91 7.84 14.50
N ALA A 289 5.61 7.99 14.74
CA ALA A 289 4.56 7.54 13.84
C ALA A 289 3.80 8.77 13.34
N TYR A 290 3.77 8.97 12.04
CA TYR A 290 3.12 10.09 11.36
C TYR A 290 1.79 9.62 10.83
N LEU A 291 0.71 10.31 11.23
CA LEU A 291 -0.62 10.10 10.71
C LEU A 291 -1.07 11.39 10.02
N ASP A 292 -1.11 11.33 8.69
CA ASP A 292 -1.50 12.44 7.83
C ASP A 292 -2.74 12.06 7.01
N PHE A 293 -3.61 13.04 6.81
CA PHE A 293 -4.86 12.90 6.09
C PHE A 293 -4.78 13.67 4.77
N GLY A 294 -5.02 12.96 3.67
CA GLY A 294 -5.22 13.60 2.37
C GLY A 294 -6.53 14.36 2.32
N GLU A 295 -6.68 15.18 1.27
CA GLU A 295 -7.91 15.94 1.05
C GLU A 295 -9.14 15.00 1.08
N PRO A 296 -10.15 15.25 1.93
CA PRO A 296 -11.36 14.43 1.95
C PRO A 296 -12.13 14.50 0.62
N LEU A 297 -12.56 13.35 0.10
CA LEU A 297 -13.25 13.23 -1.18
C LEU A 297 -14.76 13.03 -0.94
N PRO A 298 -15.63 13.99 -1.36
CA PRO A 298 -17.09 13.83 -1.27
C PRO A 298 -17.55 12.74 -2.24
N LEU A 299 -17.95 11.58 -1.71
CA LEU A 299 -18.18 10.38 -2.51
C LEU A 299 -19.32 10.53 -3.51
N ARG A 300 -20.47 11.07 -3.07
CA ARG A 300 -21.65 11.27 -3.94
C ARG A 300 -21.33 12.19 -5.11
N LYS A 301 -20.74 13.35 -4.83
CA LYS A 301 -20.35 14.33 -5.86
C LYS A 301 -19.40 13.71 -6.88
N ARG A 302 -18.37 12.98 -6.42
CA ARG A 302 -17.42 12.34 -7.31
C ARG A 302 -18.06 11.26 -8.19
N LEU A 303 -18.99 10.49 -7.62
CA LEU A 303 -19.75 9.48 -8.36
C LEU A 303 -20.62 10.11 -9.46
N GLU A 304 -21.28 11.23 -9.16
CA GLU A 304 -22.07 12.00 -10.13
C GLU A 304 -21.20 12.55 -11.28
N GLU A 305 -20.02 13.11 -10.96
CA GLU A 305 -19.05 13.58 -11.95
C GLU A 305 -18.61 12.46 -12.90
N LEU A 306 -18.24 11.29 -12.36
CA LEU A 306 -17.78 10.15 -13.16
C LEU A 306 -18.87 9.57 -14.07
N ARG A 307 -20.13 9.63 -13.65
CA ARG A 307 -21.27 9.17 -14.46
C ARG A 307 -21.66 10.16 -15.55
N ALA A 308 -21.37 11.45 -15.36
CA ALA A 308 -21.56 12.46 -16.38
C ALA A 308 -20.52 12.37 -17.51
N GLU A 309 -19.39 11.70 -17.26
CA GLU A 309 -18.38 11.42 -18.29
C GLU A 309 -18.78 10.23 -19.18
N GLU A 310 -18.86 10.42 -20.50
CA GLU A 310 -19.22 9.35 -21.46
C GLU A 310 -18.27 8.13 -21.40
N SER A 311 -17.04 8.32 -20.91
CA SER A 311 -16.01 7.27 -20.76
C SER A 311 -16.10 6.48 -19.44
N GLY A 312 -16.99 6.85 -18.52
CA GLY A 312 -16.94 6.42 -17.12
C GLY A 312 -17.84 5.23 -16.73
N THR A 313 -18.71 4.74 -17.62
CA THR A 313 -19.71 3.74 -17.24
C THR A 313 -19.07 2.38 -16.89
N GLY A 314 -19.20 1.97 -15.63
CA GLY A 314 -18.75 0.66 -15.14
C GLY A 314 -17.32 0.58 -14.58
N THR A 315 -16.58 1.69 -14.51
CA THR A 315 -15.24 1.77 -13.88
C THR A 315 -15.15 2.78 -12.73
N GLU A 316 -16.29 3.23 -12.23
CA GLU A 316 -16.39 4.33 -11.27
C GLU A 316 -15.68 3.99 -9.95
N ILE A 317 -15.81 2.74 -9.49
CA ILE A 317 -15.21 2.29 -8.23
C ILE A 317 -13.70 2.21 -8.35
N GLU A 318 -13.17 1.68 -9.46
CA GLU A 318 -11.73 1.64 -9.72
C GLU A 318 -11.15 3.05 -9.75
N ARG A 319 -11.81 3.99 -10.44
CA ARG A 319 -11.35 5.39 -10.53
C ARG A 319 -11.39 6.09 -9.16
N ILE A 320 -12.45 5.89 -8.37
CA ILE A 320 -12.53 6.45 -7.00
C ILE A 320 -11.43 5.87 -6.11
N ALA A 321 -11.13 4.57 -6.21
CA ALA A 321 -10.06 3.94 -5.44
C ALA A 321 -8.69 4.53 -5.80
N LEU A 322 -8.42 4.71 -7.10
CA LEU A 322 -7.18 5.35 -7.58
C LEU A 322 -7.08 6.81 -7.13
N ASP A 323 -8.19 7.57 -7.12
CA ASP A 323 -8.24 8.94 -6.59
C ASP A 323 -7.88 8.96 -5.09
N VAL A 324 -8.40 8.01 -4.31
CA VAL A 324 -8.08 7.86 -2.88
C VAL A 324 -6.60 7.52 -2.70
N GLU A 325 -6.06 6.56 -3.44
CA GLU A 325 -4.65 6.19 -3.36
C GLU A 325 -3.69 7.32 -3.75
N HIS A 326 -4.03 8.07 -4.81
CA HIS A 326 -3.26 9.25 -5.18
C HIS A 326 -3.24 10.29 -4.05
N ARG A 327 -4.37 10.51 -3.38
CA ARG A 327 -4.45 11.39 -2.21
C ARG A 327 -3.71 10.84 -0.98
N ILE A 328 -3.64 9.51 -0.79
CA ILE A 328 -2.80 8.87 0.23
C ILE A 328 -1.32 9.14 -0.06
N ASN A 329 -0.88 8.94 -1.31
CA ASN A 329 0.50 9.24 -1.72
C ASN A 329 0.80 10.73 -1.50
N ARG A 330 -0.10 11.63 -1.92
CA ARG A 330 0.09 13.08 -1.71
C ARG A 330 0.21 13.48 -0.25
N ALA A 331 -0.51 12.79 0.64
CA ALA A 331 -0.46 13.00 2.09
C ALA A 331 0.71 12.29 2.78
N THR A 332 1.42 11.38 2.11
CA THR A 332 2.51 10.61 2.71
C THR A 332 3.75 11.50 2.82
N PRO A 333 4.21 11.85 4.03
CA PRO A 333 5.40 12.68 4.18
C PRO A 333 6.67 11.90 3.86
N VAL A 334 7.68 12.62 3.36
CA VAL A 334 9.02 12.07 3.17
C VAL A 334 9.73 12.02 4.52
N THR A 335 10.19 10.84 4.94
CA THR A 335 10.92 10.69 6.21
C THR A 335 12.43 10.87 6.02
N PRO A 336 13.15 11.40 7.04
CA PRO A 336 14.61 11.36 7.05
C PRO A 336 15.17 9.94 6.85
N THR A 337 14.50 8.93 7.41
CA THR A 337 14.86 7.51 7.23
C THR A 337 14.80 7.09 5.78
N ALA A 338 13.75 7.42 5.03
CA ALA A 338 13.64 7.08 3.60
C ALA A 338 14.75 7.74 2.78
N VAL A 339 15.07 9.00 3.06
CA VAL A 339 16.10 9.79 2.37
C VAL A 339 17.51 9.26 2.65
N VAL A 340 17.83 8.96 3.90
CA VAL A 340 19.14 8.39 4.26
C VAL A 340 19.29 6.99 3.70
N SER A 341 18.24 6.15 3.75
CA SER A 341 18.25 4.83 3.13
C SER A 341 18.45 4.90 1.61
N LEU A 342 17.82 5.85 0.92
CA LEU A 342 18.06 6.09 -0.51
C LEU A 342 19.53 6.43 -0.79
N ALA A 343 20.12 7.34 -0.01
CA ALA A 343 21.51 7.75 -0.16
C ALA A 343 22.50 6.59 0.06
N LEU A 344 22.26 5.77 1.10
CA LEU A 344 23.12 4.62 1.40
C LEU A 344 22.97 3.49 0.39
N LEU A 345 21.75 3.22 -0.11
CA LEU A 345 21.51 2.21 -1.16
C LEU A 345 22.09 2.61 -2.52
N GLY A 346 22.22 3.92 -2.78
CA GLY A 346 22.86 4.41 -4.00
C GLY A 346 24.38 4.36 -3.96
N ALA A 347 24.97 4.19 -2.77
CA ALA A 347 26.41 4.06 -2.62
C ALA A 347 26.81 2.57 -2.60
N ASP A 348 27.68 2.17 -3.52
CA ASP A 348 28.32 0.84 -3.51
C ASP A 348 29.38 0.70 -2.37
N ARG A 349 29.38 1.62 -1.41
CA ARG A 349 30.39 1.75 -0.34
C ARG A 349 29.81 2.41 0.90
N SER A 350 30.51 2.26 2.03
CA SER A 350 30.22 3.05 3.23
C SER A 350 30.55 4.54 3.00
N LEU A 351 29.76 5.41 3.60
CA LEU A 351 29.86 6.86 3.49
C LEU A 351 30.13 7.48 4.87
N SER A 352 31.00 8.50 4.91
CA SER A 352 31.12 9.41 6.06
C SER A 352 29.87 10.28 6.20
N LEU A 353 29.69 10.94 7.35
CA LEU A 353 28.55 11.84 7.57
C LEU A 353 28.53 13.01 6.58
N ASN A 354 29.71 13.50 6.18
CA ASN A 354 29.81 14.58 5.20
C ASN A 354 29.38 14.12 3.80
N GLU A 355 29.76 12.90 3.42
CA GLU A 355 29.35 12.30 2.16
C GLU A 355 27.84 12.02 2.13
N VAL A 356 27.27 11.47 3.21
CA VAL A 356 25.80 11.30 3.31
C VAL A 356 25.08 12.63 3.15
N LEU A 357 25.56 13.70 3.80
CA LEU A 357 24.99 15.04 3.65
C LEU A 357 25.12 15.58 2.23
N ALA A 358 26.23 15.31 1.55
CA ALA A 358 26.45 15.72 0.17
C ALA A 358 25.50 14.98 -0.79
N THR A 359 25.25 13.68 -0.57
CA THR A 359 24.30 12.89 -1.35
C THR A 359 22.84 13.28 -1.08
N VAL A 360 22.49 13.59 0.17
CA VAL A 360 21.12 13.96 0.57
C VAL A 360 20.74 15.38 0.11
N ARG A 361 21.71 16.30 0.04
CA ARG A 361 21.42 17.71 -0.23
C ARG A 361 20.67 17.97 -1.56
N PRO A 362 21.10 17.44 -2.73
CA PRO A 362 20.35 17.63 -3.97
C PRO A 362 18.92 17.07 -3.89
N LEU A 363 18.73 15.95 -3.19
CA LEU A 363 17.41 15.39 -2.95
C LEU A 363 16.55 16.28 -2.06
N ALA A 364 17.11 16.85 -0.99
CA ALA A 364 16.40 17.80 -0.14
C ALA A 364 15.95 19.04 -0.92
N CYS A 365 16.80 19.58 -1.79
CA CYS A 365 16.46 20.68 -2.70
C CYS A 365 15.31 20.29 -3.64
N TYR A 366 15.35 19.08 -4.22
CA TYR A 366 14.28 18.56 -5.08
C TYR A 366 12.94 18.43 -4.35
N ILE A 367 12.94 17.84 -3.15
CA ILE A 367 11.75 17.68 -2.29
C ILE A 367 11.14 19.05 -1.99
N ALA A 368 11.97 20.04 -1.65
CA ALA A 368 11.53 21.41 -1.39
C ALA A 368 10.96 22.08 -2.64
N ALA A 369 11.63 21.96 -3.80
CA ALA A 369 11.18 22.54 -5.07
C ALA A 369 9.80 22.01 -5.51
N ARG A 370 9.50 20.74 -5.20
CA ARG A 370 8.20 20.10 -5.47
C ARG A 370 7.16 20.32 -4.36
N ASN A 371 7.49 21.05 -3.30
CA ASN A 371 6.65 21.30 -2.14
C ASN A 371 6.12 19.99 -1.51
N TRP A 372 6.98 18.99 -1.38
CA TRP A 372 6.66 17.76 -0.66
C TRP A 372 6.84 17.95 0.84
N SER A 373 5.91 17.42 1.64
CA SER A 373 5.99 17.48 3.09
C SER A 373 7.11 16.58 3.60
N VAL A 374 7.89 17.09 4.56
CA VAL A 374 8.89 16.31 5.29
C VAL A 374 8.35 15.98 6.67
N ALA A 375 8.49 14.71 7.05
CA ALA A 375 7.88 14.16 8.25
C ALA A 375 8.35 14.91 9.51
N GLY A 376 7.40 15.48 10.26
CA GLY A 376 7.67 16.24 11.49
C GLY A 376 8.42 17.55 11.24
N ALA A 377 8.29 18.13 10.05
CA ALA A 377 8.96 19.36 9.62
C ALA A 377 10.49 19.30 9.82
N ALA A 378 11.08 18.11 9.63
CA ALA A 378 12.51 17.92 9.77
C ALA A 378 13.26 18.64 8.64
N ASP A 379 14.39 19.26 8.97
CA ASP A 379 15.32 19.81 7.99
C ASP A 379 16.29 18.72 7.53
N LEU A 380 16.14 18.27 6.28
CA LEU A 380 16.97 17.25 5.65
C LEU A 380 18.39 17.74 5.33
N THR A 381 18.64 19.05 5.36
CA THR A 381 19.98 19.63 5.18
C THR A 381 20.73 19.77 6.51
N ASN A 382 20.03 19.60 7.64
CA ASN A 382 20.60 19.73 8.96
C ASN A 382 21.45 18.50 9.33
N ARG A 383 22.72 18.75 9.66
CA ARG A 383 23.69 17.73 10.10
C ARG A 383 23.19 16.89 11.28
N SER A 384 22.52 17.51 12.26
CA SER A 384 22.03 16.81 13.45
C SER A 384 20.88 15.86 13.13
N THR A 385 19.97 16.25 12.23
CA THR A 385 18.88 15.39 11.74
C THR A 385 19.47 14.14 11.10
N ILE A 386 20.36 14.29 10.12
CA ILE A 386 20.95 13.15 9.39
C ILE A 386 21.77 12.26 10.33
N ARG A 387 22.58 12.85 11.21
CA ARG A 387 23.34 12.07 12.20
C ARG A 387 22.43 11.29 13.15
N TRP A 388 21.34 11.91 13.62
CA TRP A 388 20.39 11.22 14.48
C TRP A 388 19.71 10.05 13.76
N THR A 389 19.27 10.25 12.51
CA THR A 389 18.71 9.19 11.67
C THR A 389 19.67 8.02 11.48
N LEU A 390 20.96 8.30 11.18
CA LEU A 390 22.00 7.27 11.08
C LEU A 390 22.15 6.50 12.39
N HIS A 391 22.17 7.18 13.54
CA HIS A 391 22.20 6.50 14.85
C HIS A 391 20.97 5.61 15.08
N GLN A 392 19.78 6.06 14.69
CA GLN A 392 18.57 5.24 14.79
C GLN A 392 18.69 3.99 13.89
N LEU A 393 19.14 4.15 12.65
CA LEU A 393 19.32 3.04 11.71
C LEU A 393 20.40 2.03 12.16
N VAL A 394 21.42 2.51 12.87
CA VAL A 394 22.42 1.64 13.53
C VAL A 394 21.80 0.88 14.69
N ALA A 395 21.00 1.56 15.53
CA ALA A 395 20.34 0.92 16.66
C ALA A 395 19.37 -0.19 16.23
N SER A 396 18.71 -0.04 15.08
CA SER A 396 17.83 -1.06 14.50
C SER A 396 18.56 -2.13 13.68
N GLY A 397 19.89 -2.02 13.52
CA GLY A 397 20.71 -2.98 12.78
C GLY A 397 20.65 -2.86 11.25
N VAL A 398 19.83 -1.94 10.72
CA VAL A 398 19.68 -1.71 9.27
C VAL A 398 20.97 -1.18 8.65
N VAL A 399 21.67 -0.33 9.41
CA VAL A 399 22.95 0.29 9.02
C VAL A 399 24.03 -0.17 9.99
N SER A 400 25.21 -0.43 9.47
CA SER A 400 26.42 -0.68 10.25
C SER A 400 27.28 0.57 10.30
N VAL A 401 27.98 0.77 11.41
CA VAL A 401 28.95 1.86 11.58
C VAL A 401 30.33 1.27 11.88
N TYR A 402 31.35 1.82 11.24
CA TYR A 402 32.75 1.60 11.58
C TYR A 402 33.35 2.92 12.03
N ASP A 403 33.74 3.02 13.30
CA ASP A 403 34.19 4.25 13.96
C ASP A 403 35.64 4.20 14.48
N ALA A 404 36.33 3.07 14.29
CA ALA A 404 37.73 2.90 14.69
C ALA A 404 38.74 3.55 13.71
N GLY A 405 38.26 4.10 12.59
CA GLY A 405 39.07 4.82 11.60
C GLY A 405 39.34 6.28 11.97
N THR A 406 39.77 7.08 10.98
CA THR A 406 39.97 8.53 11.13
C THR A 406 38.66 9.31 11.27
N GLU A 407 37.58 8.76 10.71
CA GLU A 407 36.22 9.26 10.87
C GLU A 407 35.21 8.09 10.80
N PRO A 408 34.03 8.22 11.42
CA PRO A 408 33.00 7.20 11.33
C PRO A 408 32.41 7.12 9.92
N VAL A 409 32.23 5.89 9.45
CA VAL A 409 31.57 5.59 8.17
C VAL A 409 30.39 4.66 8.39
N TRP A 410 29.31 4.89 7.65
CA TRP A 410 28.06 4.15 7.70
C TRP A 410 27.82 3.42 6.39
N GLY A 411 27.37 2.18 6.46
CA GLY A 411 26.95 1.42 5.28
C GLY A 411 25.79 0.50 5.62
N THR A 412 25.02 0.11 4.61
CA THR A 412 23.94 -0.86 4.78
C THR A 412 24.46 -2.14 5.43
N GLY A 413 23.74 -2.62 6.45
CA GLY A 413 24.10 -3.87 7.14
C GLY A 413 24.08 -5.08 6.20
N VAL A 414 24.79 -6.14 6.59
CA VAL A 414 24.78 -7.41 5.85
C VAL A 414 23.35 -7.95 5.80
N ASP A 415 22.89 -8.31 4.60
CA ASP A 415 21.51 -8.77 4.32
C ASP A 415 20.38 -7.78 4.67
N GLN A 416 20.69 -6.51 4.97
CA GLN A 416 19.70 -5.48 5.31
C GLN A 416 19.24 -4.63 4.12
N HIS A 417 19.69 -4.95 2.91
CA HIS A 417 19.36 -4.19 1.69
C HIS A 417 17.85 -4.11 1.46
N LEU A 418 17.11 -5.21 1.67
CA LEU A 418 15.65 -5.19 1.56
C LEU A 418 14.95 -4.34 2.63
N VAL A 419 15.51 -4.28 3.84
CA VAL A 419 14.95 -3.47 4.92
C VAL A 419 15.18 -1.99 4.65
N ALA A 420 16.39 -1.62 4.22
CA ALA A 420 16.68 -0.26 3.73
C ALA A 420 15.81 0.10 2.52
N ALA A 421 15.61 -0.85 1.60
CA ALA A 421 14.76 -0.71 0.42
C ALA A 421 13.31 -0.39 0.79
N PHE A 422 12.78 -1.10 1.79
CA PHE A 422 11.43 -0.85 2.33
C PHE A 422 11.29 0.60 2.79
N TYR A 423 12.26 1.12 3.55
CA TYR A 423 12.23 2.51 4.02
C TYR A 423 12.37 3.52 2.89
N ARG A 424 13.30 3.31 1.94
CA ARG A 424 13.39 4.13 0.72
C ARG A 424 12.05 4.15 -0.02
N ASN A 425 11.42 2.99 -0.15
CA ASN A 425 10.22 2.81 -0.94
C ASN A 425 9.00 3.57 -0.39
N THR A 426 9.02 3.96 0.88
CA THR A 426 8.03 4.89 1.44
C THR A 426 8.01 6.25 0.72
N ALA A 427 9.16 6.70 0.18
CA ALA A 427 9.29 7.95 -0.56
C ALA A 427 9.36 7.76 -2.09
N ILE A 428 9.27 6.53 -2.61
CA ILE A 428 9.50 6.29 -4.04
C ILE A 428 8.46 6.97 -4.93
N HIS A 429 7.23 7.12 -4.43
CA HIS A 429 6.11 7.73 -5.15
C HIS A 429 6.37 9.18 -5.59
N ILE A 430 7.31 9.89 -4.95
CA ILE A 430 7.70 11.24 -5.36
C ILE A 430 8.90 11.28 -6.31
N LEU A 431 9.53 10.14 -6.59
CA LEU A 431 10.78 10.04 -7.36
C LEU A 431 10.62 9.30 -8.69
N VAL A 432 9.56 8.52 -8.86
CA VAL A 432 9.34 7.66 -10.05
C VAL A 432 9.26 8.50 -11.33
N ASP A 433 8.48 9.58 -11.32
CA ASP A 433 8.30 10.41 -12.51
C ASP A 433 9.61 11.07 -12.93
N ARG A 434 10.43 11.50 -11.95
CA ARG A 434 11.79 12.00 -12.19
C ARG A 434 12.69 10.94 -12.82
N GLY A 435 12.69 9.71 -12.29
CA GLY A 435 13.44 8.60 -12.88
C GLY A 435 13.00 8.25 -14.30
N ILE A 436 11.69 8.32 -14.58
CA ILE A 436 11.15 8.10 -15.93
C ILE A 436 11.57 9.24 -16.87
N ALA A 437 11.50 10.50 -16.41
CA ALA A 437 11.93 11.66 -17.19
C ALA A 437 13.40 11.55 -17.63
N GLU A 438 14.30 11.21 -16.70
CA GLU A 438 15.73 11.02 -16.97
C GLU A 438 15.96 9.92 -18.02
N THR A 439 15.29 8.78 -17.85
CA THR A 439 15.42 7.63 -18.77
C THR A 439 14.83 7.94 -20.15
N ALA A 440 13.71 8.66 -20.20
CA ALA A 440 13.05 9.07 -21.44
C ALA A 440 13.88 10.12 -22.21
N LEU A 441 14.52 11.06 -21.52
CA LEU A 441 15.44 12.02 -22.14
C LEU A 441 16.64 11.32 -22.78
N LEU A 442 17.26 10.37 -22.05
CA LEU A 442 18.37 9.60 -22.59
C LEU A 442 17.93 8.76 -23.81
N ALA A 443 16.78 8.09 -23.70
CA ALA A 443 16.19 7.31 -24.78
C ALA A 443 15.96 8.15 -26.04
N ALA A 444 15.36 9.32 -25.89
CA ALA A 444 15.09 10.22 -27.00
C ALA A 444 16.38 10.76 -27.64
N ALA A 445 17.42 11.02 -26.83
CA ALA A 445 18.74 11.42 -27.33
C ALA A 445 19.42 10.30 -28.14
N GLU A 446 19.40 9.05 -27.65
CA GLU A 446 19.93 7.87 -28.39
C GLU A 446 19.22 7.71 -29.75
N ILE A 447 17.89 7.84 -29.78
CA ILE A 447 17.11 7.73 -31.02
C ILE A 447 17.47 8.86 -31.98
N ALA A 448 17.53 10.10 -31.49
CA ALA A 448 17.86 11.27 -32.30
C ALA A 448 19.28 11.20 -32.92
N GLU A 449 20.24 10.57 -32.24
CA GLU A 449 21.60 10.35 -32.77
C GLU A 449 21.63 9.43 -33.99
N THR A 450 20.66 8.54 -34.11
CA THR A 450 20.50 7.67 -35.28
C THR A 450 19.68 8.31 -36.40
N SER A 451 19.01 9.44 -36.12
CA SER A 451 18.19 10.19 -37.08
C SER A 451 18.99 11.23 -37.87
N ALA A 452 18.54 11.55 -39.08
CA ALA A 452 19.24 12.47 -39.98
C ALA A 452 19.24 13.94 -39.50
N ASP A 453 18.29 14.33 -38.66
CA ASP A 453 18.11 15.69 -38.14
C ASP A 453 18.81 15.93 -36.78
N GLY A 454 19.24 14.87 -36.08
CA GLY A 454 19.91 14.95 -34.78
C GLY A 454 19.05 15.62 -33.68
N SER A 455 17.74 15.72 -33.91
CA SER A 455 16.83 16.54 -33.11
C SER A 455 15.98 15.70 -32.17
N VAL A 456 15.89 16.13 -30.92
CA VAL A 456 15.04 15.55 -29.88
C VAL A 456 13.78 16.40 -29.79
N LEU A 457 12.66 15.85 -30.26
CA LEU A 457 11.36 16.49 -30.15
C LEU A 457 10.72 16.19 -28.78
N PRO A 458 9.98 17.13 -28.18
CA PRO A 458 9.24 16.87 -26.93
C PRO A 458 8.30 15.66 -27.02
N ALA A 459 7.71 15.42 -28.19
CA ALA A 459 6.88 14.25 -28.45
C ALA A 459 7.65 12.93 -28.29
N MET A 460 8.93 12.86 -28.69
CA MET A 460 9.75 11.66 -28.53
C MET A 460 10.01 11.34 -27.06
N VAL A 461 10.34 12.37 -26.26
CA VAL A 461 10.53 12.23 -24.82
C VAL A 461 9.24 11.74 -24.16
N ARG A 462 8.10 12.33 -24.53
CA ARG A 462 6.79 11.92 -24.05
C ARG A 462 6.48 10.46 -24.41
N ASP A 463 6.72 10.07 -25.65
CA ASP A 463 6.39 8.72 -26.11
C ASP A 463 7.26 7.67 -25.40
N GLU A 464 8.55 7.93 -25.19
CA GLU A 464 9.42 7.05 -24.40
C GLU A 464 9.03 7.00 -22.91
N ALA A 465 8.62 8.13 -22.33
CA ALA A 465 8.10 8.16 -20.96
C ALA A 465 6.81 7.35 -20.82
N LEU A 466 5.90 7.43 -21.80
CA LEU A 466 4.67 6.64 -21.83
C LEU A 466 4.95 5.15 -22.01
N ARG A 467 5.96 4.77 -22.80
CA ARG A 467 6.42 3.36 -22.90
C ARG A 467 6.89 2.83 -21.54
N LEU A 468 7.73 3.59 -20.84
CA LEU A 468 8.19 3.23 -19.48
C LEU A 468 7.05 3.17 -18.48
N ARG A 469 6.10 4.12 -18.55
CA ARG A 469 4.88 4.11 -17.74
C ARG A 469 4.06 2.84 -17.97
N GLU A 470 3.86 2.42 -19.22
CA GLU A 470 3.17 1.17 -19.54
C GLU A 470 3.93 -0.08 -19.07
N LEU A 471 5.27 -0.07 -19.17
CA LEU A 471 6.14 -1.13 -18.64
C LEU A 471 6.01 -1.26 -17.11
N LEU A 472 5.79 -0.15 -16.40
CA LEU A 472 5.77 -0.12 -14.93
C LEU A 472 4.37 0.04 -14.31
N LYS A 473 3.30 -0.04 -15.10
CA LYS A 473 1.92 0.27 -14.67
C LYS A 473 1.35 -0.63 -13.56
N PHE A 474 1.88 -1.84 -13.42
CA PHE A 474 1.50 -2.76 -12.34
C PHE A 474 2.37 -2.58 -11.10
N GLU A 475 3.43 -1.79 -11.20
CA GLU A 475 4.40 -1.55 -10.13
C GLU A 475 4.11 -0.23 -9.40
N PHE A 476 3.73 0.81 -10.15
CA PHE A 476 3.47 2.15 -9.63
C PHE A 476 2.09 2.66 -10.00
N LEU A 477 1.56 3.53 -9.14
CA LEU A 477 0.30 4.22 -9.36
C LEU A 477 0.59 5.54 -10.06
N PHE A 478 0.24 5.62 -11.34
CA PHE A 478 0.43 6.81 -12.14
C PHE A 478 -0.83 7.66 -12.21
N SER A 479 -0.64 8.98 -12.30
CA SER A 479 -1.68 9.92 -12.69
C SER A 479 -2.30 9.53 -14.04
N ALA A 480 -3.50 10.05 -14.30
CA ALA A 480 -4.11 9.95 -15.62
C ALA A 480 -3.17 10.51 -16.70
N ARG A 481 -3.24 9.98 -17.93
CA ARG A 481 -2.27 10.28 -19.00
C ARG A 481 -2.03 11.79 -19.20
N ALA A 482 -3.09 12.58 -19.27
CA ALA A 482 -2.97 14.03 -19.47
C ALA A 482 -2.29 14.76 -18.30
N GLN A 483 -2.47 14.28 -17.06
CA GLN A 483 -1.79 14.83 -15.90
C GLN A 483 -0.33 14.37 -15.85
N PHE A 484 -0.07 13.09 -16.14
CA PHE A 484 1.28 12.54 -16.23
C PHE A 484 2.15 13.27 -17.27
N GLU A 485 1.59 13.64 -18.43
CA GLU A 485 2.33 14.42 -19.43
C GLU A 485 2.74 15.81 -18.92
N LYS A 486 1.93 16.44 -18.06
CA LYS A 486 2.27 17.71 -17.40
C LYS A 486 3.33 17.49 -16.32
N ASP A 487 3.12 16.48 -15.47
CA ASP A 487 4.06 16.11 -14.42
C ASP A 487 5.45 15.82 -15.02
N LEU A 488 5.50 15.10 -16.14
CA LEU A 488 6.72 14.83 -16.89
C LEU A 488 7.42 16.11 -17.37
N ALA A 489 6.67 17.08 -17.91
CA ALA A 489 7.24 18.34 -18.36
C ALA A 489 7.83 19.14 -17.18
N ASP A 490 7.13 19.16 -16.03
CA ASP A 490 7.62 19.79 -14.80
C ASP A 490 8.91 19.11 -14.31
N GLU A 491 8.98 17.78 -14.35
CA GLU A 491 10.20 17.04 -13.96
C GLU A 491 11.38 17.35 -14.90
N VAL A 492 11.16 17.46 -16.21
CA VAL A 492 12.20 17.84 -17.18
C VAL A 492 12.70 19.25 -16.93
N GLN A 493 11.82 20.20 -16.59
CA GLN A 493 12.21 21.57 -16.24
C GLN A 493 13.12 21.60 -15.00
N LEU A 494 12.84 20.74 -14.01
CA LEU A 494 13.65 20.61 -12.80
C LEU A 494 14.97 19.83 -12.98
N ILE A 495 15.21 19.23 -14.15
CA ILE A 495 16.53 18.66 -14.49
C ILE A 495 17.48 19.80 -14.88
N GLY A 496 16.95 20.86 -15.50
CA GLY A 496 17.71 22.05 -15.86
C GLY A 496 18.16 22.87 -14.66
N PRO A 497 19.25 23.65 -14.80
CA PRO A 497 19.63 24.62 -13.79
C PRO A 497 18.54 25.69 -13.63
N ALA A 498 18.34 26.18 -12.41
CA ALA A 498 17.28 27.16 -12.11
C ALA A 498 17.39 28.45 -12.94
N ASP A 499 18.60 28.81 -13.37
CA ASP A 499 18.89 30.04 -14.12
C ASP A 499 18.69 29.89 -15.65
N ASP A 500 18.52 28.66 -16.17
CA ASP A 500 18.28 28.37 -17.58
C ASP A 500 17.28 27.20 -17.71
N PRO A 501 15.98 27.47 -17.47
CA PRO A 501 14.95 26.45 -17.47
C PRO A 501 14.76 25.86 -18.87
N VAL A 502 14.66 24.53 -18.94
CA VAL A 502 14.47 23.80 -20.20
C VAL A 502 13.11 24.13 -20.80
N ASP A 503 13.10 24.65 -22.03
CA ASP A 503 11.87 24.84 -22.79
C ASP A 503 11.39 23.48 -23.34
N THR A 504 10.46 22.85 -22.61
CA THR A 504 9.88 21.55 -22.96
C THR A 504 8.96 21.59 -24.18
N THR A 505 8.76 22.76 -24.81
CA THR A 505 7.93 22.90 -26.02
C THR A 505 8.75 22.91 -27.31
N LYS A 506 10.08 23.06 -27.21
CA LYS A 506 10.97 23.19 -28.37
C LYS A 506 11.82 21.94 -28.57
N ALA A 507 12.25 21.74 -29.82
CA ALA A 507 13.25 20.75 -30.16
C ALA A 507 14.61 21.12 -29.56
N ALA A 508 15.34 20.12 -29.07
CA ALA A 508 16.72 20.26 -28.62
C ALA A 508 17.64 19.35 -29.44
N SER A 509 18.95 19.62 -29.51
CA SER A 509 19.87 18.64 -30.10
C SER A 509 20.17 17.51 -29.11
N ALA A 510 20.46 16.30 -29.62
CA ALA A 510 20.84 15.18 -28.75
C ALA A 510 22.01 15.53 -27.81
N ALA A 511 23.01 16.27 -28.32
CA ALA A 511 24.13 16.76 -27.52
C ALA A 511 23.72 17.75 -26.42
N ALA A 512 22.68 18.57 -26.64
CA ALA A 512 22.16 19.45 -25.59
C ALA A 512 21.46 18.65 -24.48
N VAL A 513 20.69 17.61 -24.84
CA VAL A 513 20.04 16.72 -23.87
C VAL A 513 21.07 15.92 -23.05
N ARG A 514 22.15 15.42 -23.66
CA ARG A 514 23.24 14.78 -22.92
C ARG A 514 23.89 15.73 -21.92
N ARG A 515 24.23 16.96 -22.35
CA ARG A 515 24.80 17.98 -21.45
C ARG A 515 23.84 18.35 -20.31
N LEU A 516 22.55 18.37 -20.57
CA LEU A 516 21.53 18.57 -19.54
C LEU A 516 21.61 17.46 -18.49
N LEU A 517 21.60 16.20 -18.91
CA LEU A 517 21.73 15.05 -18.01
C LEU A 517 23.09 15.02 -17.28
N GLU A 518 24.18 15.42 -17.93
CA GLU A 518 25.52 15.52 -17.33
C GLU A 518 25.62 16.62 -16.25
N ARG A 519 24.90 17.73 -16.41
CA ARG A 519 24.90 18.87 -15.48
C ARG A 519 23.84 18.82 -14.39
N ALA A 520 22.82 17.99 -14.53
CA ALA A 520 21.70 17.90 -13.58
C ALA A 520 22.18 17.63 -12.14
N ASP A 521 21.85 18.43 -11.14
CA ASP A 521 22.37 18.20 -9.77
C ASP A 521 21.94 16.86 -9.13
N LEU A 522 20.89 16.24 -9.65
CA LEU A 522 20.31 15.01 -9.13
C LEU A 522 19.83 14.10 -10.25
N LEU A 523 20.31 12.85 -10.24
CA LEU A 523 19.87 11.76 -11.11
C LEU A 523 19.41 10.57 -10.23
N LEU A 524 18.18 10.10 -10.46
CA LEU A 524 17.49 9.14 -9.59
C LEU A 524 17.07 7.83 -10.28
N ALA A 525 17.08 7.76 -11.62
CA ALA A 525 16.55 6.62 -12.36
C ALA A 525 17.14 5.27 -11.90
N HIS A 526 18.43 5.23 -11.59
CA HIS A 526 19.12 4.04 -11.12
C HIS A 526 18.81 3.65 -9.67
N LEU A 527 18.43 4.60 -8.82
CA LEU A 527 18.03 4.33 -7.43
C LEU A 527 16.56 3.93 -7.31
N VAL A 528 15.77 4.31 -8.30
CA VAL A 528 14.30 4.21 -8.28
C VAL A 528 13.80 3.11 -9.21
N LEU A 529 14.24 3.05 -10.47
CA LEU A 529 13.67 2.15 -11.49
C LEU A 529 14.42 0.83 -11.59
N ARG A 530 15.75 0.85 -11.44
CA ARG A 530 16.60 -0.33 -11.60
C ARG A 530 16.10 -1.57 -10.85
N PRO A 531 15.67 -1.47 -9.59
CA PRO A 531 15.32 -2.64 -8.80
C PRO A 531 14.15 -3.43 -9.38
N PHE A 532 13.18 -2.71 -9.92
CA PHE A 532 11.97 -3.23 -10.53
C PHE A 532 12.25 -3.77 -11.93
N LEU A 533 13.06 -3.04 -12.71
CA LEU A 533 13.48 -3.49 -14.04
C LEU A 533 14.29 -4.79 -13.96
N ASP A 534 15.20 -4.92 -13.00
CA ASP A 534 15.96 -6.16 -12.77
C ASP A 534 15.04 -7.33 -12.41
N ALA A 535 14.02 -7.10 -11.58
CA ALA A 535 13.03 -8.12 -11.23
C ALA A 535 12.21 -8.56 -12.46
N TYR A 536 11.79 -7.58 -13.28
CA TYR A 536 11.06 -7.82 -14.52
C TYR A 536 11.93 -8.55 -15.54
N HIS A 537 13.22 -8.26 -15.59
CA HIS A 537 14.17 -8.89 -16.50
C HIS A 537 14.34 -10.38 -16.19
N ILE A 538 14.42 -10.75 -14.90
CA ILE A 538 14.45 -12.17 -14.51
C ILE A 538 13.21 -12.89 -15.03
N VAL A 539 12.01 -12.33 -14.81
CA VAL A 539 10.76 -12.94 -15.27
C VAL A 539 10.70 -13.01 -16.80
N ALA A 540 11.09 -11.95 -17.50
CA ALA A 540 11.07 -11.91 -18.97
C ALA A 540 12.07 -12.89 -19.59
N ASP A 541 13.27 -13.01 -19.02
CA ASP A 541 14.29 -13.97 -19.42
C ASP A 541 13.81 -15.41 -19.22
N ARG A 542 13.19 -15.72 -18.07
CA ARG A 542 12.59 -17.04 -17.82
C ARG A 542 11.40 -17.33 -18.75
N LEU A 543 10.56 -16.35 -19.04
CA LEU A 543 9.49 -16.52 -20.02
C LEU A 543 10.03 -16.77 -21.43
N ALA A 544 11.11 -16.11 -21.84
CA ALA A 544 11.71 -16.29 -23.16
C ALA A 544 12.28 -17.70 -23.38
N GLU A 545 12.71 -18.37 -22.31
CA GLU A 545 13.19 -19.76 -22.29
C GLU A 545 12.08 -20.79 -22.04
N LEU A 546 10.83 -20.36 -21.81
CA LEU A 546 9.72 -21.27 -21.53
C LEU A 546 9.28 -22.01 -22.80
N GLU A 547 9.60 -23.30 -22.87
CA GLU A 547 9.25 -24.22 -23.97
C GLU A 547 7.94 -25.00 -23.73
N ASP A 548 7.43 -25.03 -22.49
CA ASP A 548 6.33 -25.92 -22.08
C ASP A 548 4.95 -25.54 -22.66
N GLU A 549 4.08 -26.55 -22.87
CA GLU A 549 2.67 -26.39 -23.31
C GLU A 549 1.71 -25.96 -22.17
N SER A 550 2.22 -25.82 -20.94
CA SER A 550 1.43 -25.45 -19.76
C SER A 550 2.20 -24.52 -18.83
N PHE A 551 1.50 -23.58 -18.18
CA PHE A 551 2.09 -22.65 -17.22
C PHE A 551 1.68 -22.98 -15.78
N ASP A 552 2.63 -23.32 -14.92
CA ASP A 552 2.45 -23.35 -13.46
C ASP A 552 3.08 -22.11 -12.84
N GLU A 553 2.24 -21.18 -12.38
CA GLU A 553 2.67 -19.90 -11.79
C GLU A 553 3.55 -20.11 -10.55
N ASP A 554 3.20 -21.04 -9.66
CA ASP A 554 3.93 -21.22 -8.39
C ASP A 554 5.31 -21.85 -8.65
N ALA A 555 5.39 -22.82 -9.56
CA ALA A 555 6.66 -23.42 -9.97
C ALA A 555 7.56 -22.40 -10.69
N PHE A 556 7.00 -21.64 -11.63
CA PHE A 556 7.71 -20.61 -12.40
C PHE A 556 8.29 -19.50 -11.50
N LEU A 557 7.49 -19.02 -10.54
CA LEU A 557 7.95 -17.99 -9.59
C LEU A 557 9.05 -18.52 -8.66
N THR A 558 9.01 -19.81 -8.31
CA THR A 558 10.07 -20.46 -7.54
C THR A 558 11.37 -20.52 -8.34
N GLU A 559 11.31 -20.91 -9.62
CA GLU A 559 12.48 -20.87 -10.51
C GLU A 559 13.07 -19.45 -10.61
N CYS A 560 12.22 -18.43 -10.78
CA CYS A 560 12.66 -17.03 -10.82
C CYS A 560 13.42 -16.61 -9.56
N LEU A 561 13.05 -17.12 -8.37
CA LEU A 561 13.79 -16.84 -7.12
C LEU A 561 15.17 -17.50 -7.10
N GLU A 562 15.28 -18.73 -7.61
CA GLU A 562 16.54 -19.45 -7.69
C GLU A 562 17.50 -18.80 -8.69
N VAL A 563 17.00 -18.47 -9.89
CA VAL A 563 17.76 -17.75 -10.92
C VAL A 563 18.10 -16.34 -10.47
N GLY A 564 17.18 -15.64 -9.80
CA GLY A 564 17.44 -14.35 -9.17
C GLY A 564 18.59 -14.42 -8.17
N LYS A 565 18.68 -15.50 -7.37
CA LYS A 565 19.82 -15.69 -6.44
C LYS A 565 21.12 -15.95 -7.20
N GLN A 566 21.09 -16.70 -8.28
CA GLN A 566 22.25 -16.88 -9.13
C GLN A 566 22.73 -15.54 -9.72
N TRP A 567 21.82 -14.72 -10.26
CA TRP A 567 22.14 -13.42 -10.85
C TRP A 567 22.66 -12.43 -9.80
N GLU A 568 22.15 -12.49 -8.57
CA GLU A 568 22.68 -11.75 -7.42
C GLU A 568 24.16 -12.09 -7.16
N LEU A 569 24.48 -13.38 -7.05
CA LEU A 569 25.84 -13.87 -6.79
C LEU A 569 26.80 -13.55 -7.95
N GLN A 570 26.28 -13.50 -9.17
CA GLN A 570 27.04 -13.12 -10.38
C GLN A 570 27.13 -11.60 -10.57
N ARG A 571 26.49 -10.78 -9.73
CA ARG A 571 26.37 -9.31 -9.89
C ARG A 571 25.74 -8.89 -11.21
N ARG A 572 24.79 -9.68 -11.73
CA ARG A 572 23.98 -9.36 -12.92
C ARG A 572 22.79 -8.44 -12.58
N ILE A 573 22.31 -8.49 -11.35
CA ILE A 573 21.35 -7.53 -10.79
C ILE A 573 22.07 -6.53 -9.89
N ALA A 574 21.55 -5.31 -9.79
CA ALA A 574 22.16 -4.25 -9.01
C ALA A 574 22.13 -4.55 -7.52
N ASN A 575 20.99 -5.04 -7.02
CA ASN A 575 20.75 -5.24 -5.59
C ASN A 575 19.94 -6.51 -5.33
N ALA A 576 20.15 -7.11 -4.16
CA ALA A 576 19.40 -8.28 -3.68
C ALA A 576 17.89 -8.01 -3.52
N GLU A 577 17.46 -6.75 -3.63
CA GLU A 577 16.06 -6.35 -3.54
C GLU A 577 15.22 -6.71 -4.77
N SER A 578 15.86 -6.85 -5.93
CA SER A 578 15.20 -7.27 -7.17
C SER A 578 14.73 -8.72 -7.12
N ARG A 579 15.30 -9.52 -6.21
CA ARG A 579 14.86 -10.89 -5.92
C ARG A 579 13.69 -10.84 -4.94
N SER A 580 12.50 -10.53 -5.42
CA SER A 580 11.31 -10.41 -4.58
C SER A 580 10.08 -11.03 -5.25
N MET A 581 9.41 -11.92 -4.53
CA MET A 581 8.21 -12.60 -4.98
C MET A 581 7.08 -11.62 -5.32
N GLU A 582 6.97 -10.51 -4.58
CA GLU A 582 5.95 -9.48 -4.88
C GLU A 582 6.27 -8.77 -6.21
N LEU A 583 7.55 -8.52 -6.52
CA LEU A 583 7.97 -7.88 -7.78
C LEU A 583 7.86 -8.84 -8.97
N PHE A 584 8.10 -10.13 -8.77
CA PHE A 584 7.89 -11.12 -9.82
C PHE A 584 6.41 -11.29 -10.16
N LYS A 585 5.52 -11.22 -9.16
CA LYS A 585 4.07 -11.24 -9.38
C LYS A 585 3.57 -10.02 -10.15
N THR A 586 4.13 -8.83 -9.93
CA THR A 586 3.77 -7.64 -10.73
C THR A 586 4.31 -7.73 -12.16
N ALA A 587 5.53 -8.23 -12.35
CA ALA A 587 6.08 -8.54 -13.67
C ALA A 587 5.22 -9.54 -14.45
N LEU A 588 4.80 -10.61 -13.78
CA LEU A 588 3.96 -11.65 -14.38
C LEU A 588 2.56 -11.12 -14.73
N ARG A 589 1.98 -10.24 -13.91
CA ARG A 589 0.74 -9.53 -14.26
C ARG A 589 0.87 -8.70 -15.54
N LEU A 590 2.02 -8.05 -15.74
CA LEU A 590 2.29 -7.37 -17.01
C LEU A 590 2.37 -8.36 -18.17
N ALA A 591 3.06 -9.50 -17.97
CA ALA A 591 3.17 -10.54 -18.98
C ALA A 591 1.80 -11.12 -19.36
N HIS A 592 0.92 -11.41 -18.39
CA HIS A 592 -0.47 -11.81 -18.66
C HIS A 592 -1.24 -10.73 -19.42
N HIS A 593 -1.13 -9.45 -19.00
CA HIS A 593 -1.78 -8.34 -19.71
C HIS A 593 -1.30 -8.24 -21.17
N ARG A 594 -0.04 -8.59 -21.45
CA ARG A 594 0.53 -8.60 -22.81
C ARG A 594 0.36 -9.95 -23.53
N GLU A 595 -0.43 -10.86 -22.95
CA GLU A 595 -0.71 -12.21 -23.47
C GLU A 595 0.54 -13.07 -23.71
N LEU A 596 1.59 -12.85 -22.90
CA LEU A 596 2.87 -13.55 -23.02
C LEU A 596 2.89 -14.89 -22.26
N VAL A 597 1.88 -15.16 -21.43
CA VAL A 597 1.81 -16.37 -20.59
C VAL A 597 0.85 -17.41 -21.20
N ASP A 598 -0.38 -17.00 -21.52
CA ASP A 598 -1.48 -17.93 -21.88
C ASP A 598 -1.57 -18.25 -23.39
N GLY A 599 -0.68 -17.69 -24.22
CA GLY A 599 -0.77 -17.73 -25.69
C GLY A 599 -0.07 -18.91 -26.38
N PHE A 600 -0.05 -20.12 -25.81
CA PHE A 600 0.70 -21.27 -26.34
C PHE A 600 0.38 -21.66 -27.79
N GLY A 601 -0.82 -21.30 -28.28
CA GLY A 601 -1.23 -21.51 -29.68
C GLY A 601 -0.74 -20.44 -30.67
N ASP A 602 -0.11 -19.36 -30.20
CA ASP A 602 0.45 -18.30 -31.04
C ASP A 602 1.87 -18.69 -31.49
N PRO A 603 2.11 -18.94 -32.80
CA PRO A 603 3.44 -19.32 -33.30
C PRO A 603 4.50 -18.22 -33.06
N ASP A 604 4.09 -16.98 -32.83
CA ASP A 604 4.98 -15.85 -32.54
C ASP A 604 5.27 -15.65 -31.04
N ILE A 605 4.71 -16.46 -30.13
CA ILE A 605 4.85 -16.23 -28.69
C ILE A 605 6.31 -16.19 -28.22
N ALA A 606 7.15 -17.09 -28.74
CA ALA A 606 8.58 -17.13 -28.40
C ALA A 606 9.30 -15.85 -28.86
N ARG A 607 8.93 -15.31 -30.02
CA ARG A 607 9.46 -14.04 -30.54
C ARG A 607 9.01 -12.87 -29.67
N ARG A 608 7.72 -12.79 -29.33
CA ARG A 608 7.15 -11.74 -28.46
C ARG A 608 7.74 -11.76 -27.05
N ARG A 609 8.01 -12.94 -26.49
CA ARG A 609 8.68 -13.10 -25.18
C ARG A 609 10.12 -12.59 -25.22
N ARG A 610 10.87 -12.87 -26.30
CA ARG A 610 12.20 -12.30 -26.52
C ARG A 610 12.17 -10.78 -26.71
N GLU A 611 11.25 -10.25 -27.51
CA GLU A 611 11.06 -8.80 -27.69
C GLU A 611 10.76 -8.10 -26.34
N PHE A 612 9.98 -8.74 -25.47
CA PHE A 612 9.72 -8.25 -24.12
C PHE A 612 10.98 -8.25 -23.23
N ALA A 613 11.79 -9.30 -23.27
CA ALA A 613 13.07 -9.34 -22.56
C ALA A 613 14.04 -8.26 -23.07
N ASP A 614 14.13 -8.06 -24.39
CA ASP A 614 14.98 -7.05 -25.03
C ASP A 614 14.55 -5.61 -24.69
N GLU A 615 13.24 -5.35 -24.60
CA GLU A 615 12.70 -4.06 -24.16
C GLU A 615 13.17 -3.73 -22.73
N ILE A 616 13.07 -4.69 -21.81
CA ILE A 616 13.50 -4.51 -20.41
C ILE A 616 15.02 -4.36 -20.33
N ALA A 617 15.78 -5.18 -21.07
CA ALA A 617 17.24 -5.09 -21.11
C ALA A 617 17.71 -3.71 -21.63
N THR A 618 17.00 -3.16 -22.62
CA THR A 618 17.23 -1.80 -23.12
C THR A 618 16.95 -0.74 -22.06
N ALA A 619 15.86 -0.85 -21.32
CA ALA A 619 15.56 0.05 -20.20
C ALA A 619 16.65 -0.03 -19.11
N ILE A 620 17.12 -1.23 -18.75
CA ILE A 620 18.21 -1.42 -17.79
C ILE A 620 19.51 -0.78 -18.28
N ARG A 621 19.87 -0.94 -19.55
CA ARG A 621 21.07 -0.31 -20.13
C ARG A 621 21.03 1.22 -19.99
N ARG A 622 19.90 1.84 -20.30
CA ARG A 622 19.71 3.30 -20.18
C ARG A 622 19.80 3.75 -18.72
N VAL A 623 19.19 3.01 -17.81
CA VAL A 623 19.29 3.27 -16.37
C VAL A 623 20.73 3.13 -15.85
N ASN A 624 21.51 2.17 -16.36
CA ASN A 624 22.94 2.05 -16.07
C ASN A 624 23.75 3.24 -16.57
N ALA A 625 23.49 3.71 -17.80
CA ALA A 625 24.16 4.89 -18.31
C ALA A 625 23.87 6.13 -17.46
N ILE A 626 22.64 6.29 -16.93
CA ILE A 626 22.32 7.34 -15.97
C ILE A 626 23.09 7.16 -14.66
N ALA A 627 23.26 5.93 -14.19
CA ALA A 627 24.08 5.65 -13.00
C ALA A 627 25.55 6.05 -13.21
N GLU A 628 26.11 5.80 -14.39
CA GLU A 628 27.48 6.21 -14.75
C GLU A 628 27.62 7.74 -14.78
N LEU A 629 26.64 8.45 -15.36
CA LEU A 629 26.58 9.91 -15.33
C LEU A 629 26.53 10.46 -13.89
N ALA A 630 25.77 9.79 -13.01
CA ALA A 630 25.68 10.18 -11.60
C ALA A 630 27.00 9.95 -10.84
N ARG A 631 27.75 8.89 -11.16
CA ARG A 631 29.04 8.54 -10.53
C ARG A 631 30.22 9.37 -11.03
N ALA A 632 30.12 9.92 -12.23
CA ALA A 632 31.18 10.75 -12.82
C ALA A 632 31.30 12.16 -12.20
N ARG A 633 30.46 12.46 -11.20
CA ARG A 633 30.43 13.71 -10.45
C ARG A 633 31.02 13.51 -9.06
#